data_AF-A0A7K0S2J1-F1
#
_entry.id   AF-A0A7K0S2J1-F1
#
_cell.length_a   1.000
_cell.length_b   1.000
_cell.length_c   1.000
_cell.angle_alpha   90.00
_cell.angle_beta   90.00
_cell.angle_gamma   90.00
#
_symmetry.space_group_name_H-M   'P 1'
#
loop_
_entity.id
_entity.type
_entity.pdbx_description
1 polymer ?
#
loop_
_entity_poly.entity_id
_entity_poly.type
_entity_poly.pdbx_seq_one_letter_code
_entity_poly.pdbx_strand_id
1 'polypeptide(L)'
;FPADLTSIAVALATQCEGSVLIHEWMFENRLIFTDKLVLMGADITLCDPHRAIVSGPSQLRGERVDSPDIRAGMAMLIAALCANGRSEIGNVGQIDRGYERIDERLRALGAKIERRSSADAV
;
A
#
# COMPACT_ATOMS: atom_id res chain seq x y z
N PHE A 1 -15.02 11.89 -2.31
CA PHE A 1 -14.41 10.64 -1.82
C PHE A 1 -13.59 10.99 -0.57
N PRO A 2 -13.64 10.21 0.53
CA PRO A 2 -12.90 10.54 1.75
C PRO A 2 -11.39 10.48 1.52
N ALA A 3 -10.67 11.56 1.83
CA ALA A 3 -9.23 11.65 1.56
C ALA A 3 -8.40 10.55 2.26
N ASP A 4 -8.91 9.98 3.35
CA ASP A 4 -8.27 8.89 4.09
C ASP A 4 -8.35 7.54 3.38
N LEU A 5 -9.34 7.35 2.50
CA LEU A 5 -9.49 6.14 1.72
C LEU A 5 -8.75 6.21 0.38
N THR A 6 -8.19 7.36 0.02
CA THR A 6 -7.52 7.57 -1.26
C THR A 6 -6.36 6.60 -1.45
N SER A 7 -5.54 6.38 -0.42
CA SER A 7 -4.42 5.43 -0.50
C SER A 7 -4.89 4.00 -0.75
N ILE A 8 -6.01 3.59 -0.13
CA ILE A 8 -6.60 2.26 -0.33
C ILE A 8 -7.17 2.15 -1.76
N ALA A 9 -7.84 3.19 -2.24
CA ALA A 9 -8.36 3.24 -3.61
C ALA A 9 -7.25 3.13 -4.66
N VAL A 10 -6.10 3.78 -4.43
CA VAL A 10 -4.91 3.65 -5.27
C VAL A 10 -4.43 2.20 -5.32
N ALA A 11 -4.30 1.53 -4.16
CA ALA A 11 -3.88 0.13 -4.11
C ALA A 11 -4.87 -0.79 -4.86
N LEU A 12 -6.18 -0.59 -4.67
CA LEU A 12 -7.21 -1.33 -5.39
C LEU A 12 -7.15 -1.07 -6.91
N ALA A 13 -6.94 0.18 -7.32
CA ALA A 13 -6.86 0.57 -8.73
C ALA A 13 -5.74 -0.16 -9.48
N THR A 14 -4.66 -0.56 -8.79
CA THR A 14 -3.60 -1.38 -9.41
C THR A 14 -4.12 -2.73 -9.93
N GLN A 15 -5.23 -3.22 -9.38
CA GLN A 15 -5.82 -4.52 -9.73
C GLN A 15 -7.04 -4.38 -10.66
N CYS A 16 -7.50 -3.16 -10.94
CA CYS A 16 -8.61 -2.90 -11.85
C CYS A 16 -8.18 -3.00 -13.31
N GLU A 17 -9.10 -3.36 -14.21
CA GLU A 17 -8.85 -3.37 -15.66
C GLU A 17 -8.99 -1.96 -16.24
N GLY A 18 -7.95 -1.47 -16.93
CA GLY A 18 -7.92 -0.13 -17.53
C GLY A 18 -7.16 0.91 -16.70
N SER A 19 -7.46 2.18 -16.92
CA SER A 19 -6.78 3.30 -16.25
C SER A 19 -7.73 4.11 -15.39
N VAL A 20 -7.29 4.43 -14.17
CA VAL A 20 -8.02 5.22 -13.17
C VAL A 20 -7.24 6.48 -12.85
N LEU A 21 -7.88 7.65 -13.01
CA LEU A 21 -7.34 8.91 -12.51
C LEU A 21 -7.76 9.11 -11.06
N ILE A 22 -6.78 9.16 -10.17
CA ILE A 22 -6.94 9.53 -8.77
C ILE A 22 -6.61 11.02 -8.62
N HIS A 23 -7.51 11.77 -7.99
CA HIS A 23 -7.32 13.19 -7.69
C HIS A 23 -7.57 13.45 -6.19
N GLU A 24 -6.52 13.86 -5.50
CA GLU A 24 -6.50 14.17 -4.07
C GLU A 24 -6.19 15.65 -3.85
N TRP A 25 -7.23 16.47 -3.80
CA TRP A 25 -7.08 17.92 -3.70
C TRP A 25 -6.81 18.43 -2.27
N MET A 26 -7.12 17.63 -1.24
CA MET A 26 -7.14 18.12 0.15
C MET A 26 -5.75 18.18 0.78
N PHE A 27 -4.86 17.27 0.40
CA PHE A 27 -3.54 17.16 1.00
C PHE A 27 -2.45 17.07 -0.07
N GLU A 28 -1.63 18.11 -0.12
CA GLU A 28 -0.37 18.10 -0.87
C GLU A 28 0.48 16.91 -0.38
N ASN A 29 1.04 16.13 -1.31
CA ASN A 29 1.94 15.00 -1.05
C ASN A 29 1.31 13.69 -0.55
N ARG A 30 -0.03 13.58 -0.50
CA ARG A 30 -0.69 12.32 -0.09
C ARG A 30 -0.46 11.15 -1.06
N LEU A 31 -0.07 11.44 -2.30
CA LEU A 31 0.19 10.42 -3.32
C LEU A 31 1.67 10.00 -3.38
N ILE A 32 2.57 10.55 -2.57
CA ILE A 32 4.00 10.23 -2.66
C ILE A 32 4.29 8.73 -2.46
N PHE A 33 3.55 8.06 -1.57
CA PHE A 33 3.73 6.63 -1.29
C PHE A 33 3.51 5.70 -2.51
N THR A 34 2.94 6.23 -3.60
CA THR A 34 2.78 5.50 -4.87
C THR A 34 4.12 5.00 -5.40
N ASP A 35 5.23 5.66 -5.06
CA ASP A 35 6.58 5.20 -5.37
C ASP A 35 6.86 3.77 -4.87
N LYS A 36 6.37 3.43 -3.66
CA LYS A 36 6.51 2.08 -3.08
C LYS A 36 5.71 1.04 -3.84
N LEU A 37 4.52 1.42 -4.32
CA LEU A 37 3.71 0.52 -5.15
C LEU A 37 4.35 0.31 -6.52
N VAL A 38 4.98 1.34 -7.10
CA VAL A 38 5.76 1.23 -8.34
C VAL A 38 6.94 0.29 -8.15
N LEU A 39 7.64 0.32 -7.01
CA LEU A 39 8.69 -0.67 -6.69
C LEU A 39 8.14 -2.11 -6.65
N MET A 40 6.91 -2.29 -6.20
CA MET A 40 6.22 -3.58 -6.23
C MET A 40 5.71 -3.96 -7.63
N GLY A 41 5.93 -3.13 -8.66
CA GLY A 41 5.54 -3.40 -10.05
C GLY A 41 4.16 -2.86 -10.45
N ALA A 42 3.60 -1.91 -9.70
CA ALA A 42 2.41 -1.18 -10.11
C ALA A 42 2.72 -0.19 -11.25
N ASP A 43 1.83 -0.07 -12.24
CA ASP A 43 1.89 0.99 -13.24
C ASP A 43 1.14 2.23 -12.71
N ILE A 44 1.91 3.17 -12.15
CA ILE A 44 1.39 4.44 -11.61
C ILE A 44 2.23 5.59 -12.14
N THR A 45 1.57 6.55 -12.76
CA THR A 45 2.17 7.81 -13.20
C THR A 45 1.63 8.96 -12.35
N LEU A 46 2.50 9.57 -11.53
CA LEU A 46 2.17 10.80 -10.81
C LEU A 46 2.20 11.98 -11.80
N CYS A 47 1.05 12.61 -12.04
CA CYS A 47 0.94 13.73 -12.96
C CYS A 47 1.36 15.06 -12.31
N ASP A 48 1.04 15.22 -11.03
CA ASP A 48 1.37 16.36 -10.18
C ASP A 48 1.14 15.97 -8.70
N PRO A 49 1.38 16.86 -7.70
CA PRO A 49 1.25 16.52 -6.29
C PRO A 49 -0.14 16.02 -5.85
N HIS A 50 -1.19 16.27 -6.64
CA HIS A 50 -2.58 15.93 -6.33
C HIS A 50 -3.15 14.86 -7.25
N ARG A 51 -2.52 14.53 -8.38
CA ARG A 51 -3.08 13.62 -9.39
C ARG A 51 -2.14 12.49 -9.74
N ALA A 52 -2.67 11.27 -9.77
CA ALA A 52 -1.98 10.07 -10.26
C ALA A 52 -2.89 9.28 -11.19
N ILE A 53 -2.32 8.76 -12.27
CA ILE A 53 -2.98 7.77 -13.13
C ILE A 53 -2.47 6.40 -12.72
N VAL A 54 -3.38 5.50 -12.38
CA VAL A 54 -3.09 4.09 -12.05
C VAL A 54 -3.62 3.23 -13.18
N SER A 55 -2.76 2.43 -13.80
CA SER A 55 -3.13 1.50 -14.86
C SER A 55 -3.04 0.06 -14.36
N GLY A 56 -4.07 -0.73 -14.62
CA GLY A 56 -4.12 -2.12 -14.23
C GLY A 56 -4.76 -3.02 -15.29
N PRO A 57 -4.75 -4.34 -15.05
CA PRO A 57 -4.24 -4.98 -13.84
C PRO A 57 -2.70 -5.07 -13.84
N SER A 58 -2.09 -4.73 -12.71
CA SER A 58 -0.65 -4.82 -12.47
C SER A 58 -0.30 -6.10 -11.71
N GLN A 59 0.66 -6.88 -12.22
CA GLN A 59 1.21 -8.03 -11.49
C GLN A 59 2.21 -7.56 -10.43
N LEU A 60 1.71 -7.39 -9.21
CA LEU A 60 2.56 -6.98 -8.09
C LEU A 60 3.53 -8.10 -7.69
N ARG A 61 4.72 -7.70 -7.24
CA ARG A 61 5.79 -8.56 -6.77
C ARG A 61 6.16 -8.21 -5.34
N GLY A 62 6.56 -9.23 -4.59
CA GLY A 62 7.03 -9.06 -3.23
C GLY A 62 8.29 -8.21 -3.19
N GLU A 63 8.29 -7.19 -2.33
CA GLU A 63 9.38 -6.23 -2.15
C GLU A 63 9.47 -5.81 -0.69
N ARG A 64 10.62 -5.24 -0.30
CA ARG A 64 10.82 -4.60 0.99
C ARG A 64 10.48 -3.11 0.90
N VAL A 65 9.45 -2.69 1.62
CA VAL A 65 8.97 -1.30 1.64
C VAL A 65 8.78 -0.81 3.07
N ASP A 66 8.97 0.48 3.32
CA ASP A 66 8.77 1.08 4.64
C ASP A 66 7.51 1.94 4.68
N SER A 67 6.71 1.78 5.73
CA SER A 67 5.48 2.57 5.97
C SER A 67 5.80 4.03 6.32
N PRO A 68 5.46 5.02 5.46
CA PRO A 68 5.72 6.43 5.79
C PRO A 68 4.68 6.98 6.78
N ASP A 69 3.44 6.51 6.69
CA ASP A 69 2.31 6.92 7.53
C ASP A 69 1.27 5.80 7.67
N ILE A 70 0.20 6.09 8.42
CA ILE A 70 -0.87 5.12 8.74
C ILE A 70 -1.60 4.62 7.49
N ARG A 71 -1.96 5.52 6.55
CA ARG A 71 -2.82 5.24 5.39
C ARG A 71 -2.02 4.62 4.25
N ALA A 72 -0.83 5.15 3.98
CA ALA A 72 0.09 4.56 3.02
C ALA A 72 0.49 3.14 3.45
N GLY A 73 0.72 2.91 4.74
CA GLY A 73 1.03 1.59 5.28
C GLY A 73 -0.07 0.56 5.01
N MET A 74 -1.34 0.94 5.18
CA MET A 74 -2.45 0.06 4.83
C MET A 74 -2.56 -0.20 3.32
N ALA A 75 -2.30 0.81 2.49
CA ALA A 75 -2.29 0.63 1.04
C ALA A 75 -1.20 -0.37 0.61
N MET A 76 0.00 -0.26 1.18
CA MET A 76 1.10 -1.21 0.95
C MET A 76 0.79 -2.60 1.50
N LEU A 77 0.13 -2.70 2.64
CA LEU A 77 -0.32 -3.98 3.20
C LEU A 77 -1.28 -4.69 2.25
N ILE A 78 -2.26 -3.96 1.70
CA ILE A 78 -3.20 -4.49 0.70
C ILE A 78 -2.45 -4.94 -0.56
N ALA A 79 -1.56 -4.09 -1.09
CA ALA A 79 -0.73 -4.43 -2.24
C ALA A 79 0.14 -5.68 -2.00
N ALA A 80 0.71 -5.81 -0.79
CA ALA A 80 1.54 -6.94 -0.40
C ALA A 80 0.76 -8.25 -0.30
N LEU A 81 -0.51 -8.21 0.10
CA LEU A 81 -1.39 -9.38 0.12
C LEU A 81 -1.74 -9.88 -1.29
N CYS A 82 -1.74 -8.98 -2.27
CA CYS A 82 -1.97 -9.32 -3.68
C CYS A 82 -0.67 -9.66 -4.44
N ALA A 83 0.49 -9.35 -3.88
CA ALA A 83 1.77 -9.51 -4.56
C ALA A 83 2.22 -10.97 -4.65
N ASN A 84 2.88 -11.30 -5.76
CA ASN A 84 3.52 -12.59 -5.95
C ASN A 84 4.88 -12.61 -5.23
N GLY A 85 5.06 -13.56 -4.33
CA GLY A 85 6.29 -13.75 -3.57
C GLY A 85 6.16 -13.29 -2.12
N ARG A 86 7.27 -12.87 -1.52
CA ARG A 86 7.32 -12.42 -0.13
C ARG A 86 7.55 -10.92 -0.10
N SER A 87 6.66 -10.20 0.57
CA SER A 87 6.81 -8.78 0.87
C SER A 87 7.23 -8.59 2.31
N GLU A 88 8.02 -7.55 2.58
CA GLU A 88 8.38 -7.13 3.94
C GLU A 88 8.02 -5.67 4.11
N ILE A 89 7.20 -5.36 5.12
CA ILE A 89 6.78 -3.99 5.42
C ILE A 89 7.50 -3.57 6.71
N GLY A 90 8.36 -2.57 6.61
CA GLY A 90 9.03 -1.93 7.75
C GLY A 90 8.23 -0.76 8.31
N ASN A 91 8.67 -0.27 9.47
CA ASN A 91 8.03 0.82 10.22
C ASN A 91 6.52 0.60 10.51
N VAL A 92 6.13 -0.66 10.78
CA VAL A 92 4.72 -1.05 11.02
C VAL A 92 4.07 -0.34 12.21
N GLY A 93 4.86 0.27 13.10
CA GLY A 93 4.35 1.12 14.18
C GLY A 93 3.50 2.29 13.68
N GLN A 94 3.67 2.75 12.44
CA GLN A 94 2.77 3.73 11.84
C GLN A 94 1.37 3.16 11.61
N ILE A 95 1.27 1.92 11.12
CA ILE A 95 -0.01 1.25 10.84
C ILE A 95 -0.78 1.02 12.14
N ASP A 96 -0.08 0.59 13.19
CA ASP A 96 -0.67 0.28 14.49
C ASP A 96 -1.35 1.49 15.15
N ARG A 97 -0.91 2.71 14.84
CA ARG A 97 -1.52 3.94 15.36
C ARG A 97 -2.96 4.13 14.88
N GLY A 98 -3.36 3.52 13.76
CA GLY A 98 -4.71 3.62 13.22
C GLY A 98 -5.47 2.31 13.15
N TYR A 99 -4.78 1.16 13.23
CA TYR A 99 -5.39 -0.16 13.05
C TYR A 99 -4.92 -1.11 14.15
N GLU A 100 -5.84 -1.39 15.08
CA GLU A 100 -5.57 -2.31 16.18
C GLU A 100 -5.47 -3.77 15.69
N ARG A 101 -4.35 -4.43 16.03
CA ARG A 101 -4.11 -5.87 15.82
C ARG A 101 -4.46 -6.33 14.40
N ILE A 102 -4.07 -5.51 13.41
CA ILE A 102 -4.44 -5.71 12.00
C ILE A 102 -3.90 -7.04 11.45
N ASP A 103 -2.71 -7.44 11.87
CA ASP A 103 -2.08 -8.70 11.48
C ASP A 103 -2.87 -9.91 11.99
N GLU A 104 -3.39 -9.87 13.22
CA GLU A 104 -4.22 -10.94 13.76
C GLU A 104 -5.57 -11.04 13.06
N ARG A 105 -6.20 -9.88 12.81
CA ARG A 105 -7.48 -9.79 12.10
C ARG A 105 -7.36 -10.32 10.68
N LEU A 106 -6.30 -9.96 9.96
CA LEU A 106 -6.05 -10.45 8.61
C LEU A 106 -5.69 -11.95 8.61
N ARG A 107 -4.91 -12.43 9.58
CA ARG A 107 -4.66 -13.88 9.75
C ARG A 107 -5.95 -14.66 9.98
N ALA A 108 -6.87 -14.13 10.79
CA ALA A 108 -8.18 -14.75 11.01
C ALA A 108 -9.02 -14.85 9.72
N LEU A 109 -8.76 -13.99 8.73
CA LEU A 109 -9.36 -14.04 7.39
C LEU A 109 -8.59 -14.92 6.40
N GLY A 110 -7.49 -15.55 6.83
CA GLY A 110 -6.67 -16.44 5.98
C GLY A 110 -5.47 -15.78 5.33
N ALA A 111 -5.16 -14.52 5.66
CA ALA A 111 -3.95 -13.87 5.16
C ALA A 111 -2.68 -14.54 5.72
N LYS A 112 -1.69 -14.78 4.85
CA LYS A 112 -0.38 -15.29 5.22
C LYS A 112 0.54 -14.14 5.61
N ILE A 113 0.35 -13.62 6.83
CA ILE A 113 1.15 -12.53 7.39
C ILE A 113 1.75 -12.92 8.74
N GLU A 114 2.99 -12.51 8.96
CA GLU A 114 3.71 -12.71 10.21
C GLU A 114 4.32 -11.37 10.64
N ARG A 115 4.20 -11.04 11.92
CA ARG A 115 4.86 -9.88 12.51
C ARG A 115 6.17 -10.35 13.13
N ARG A 116 7.29 -9.79 12.67
CA ARG A 116 8.64 -10.12 13.16
C ARG A 116 9.20 -8.96 13.97
N SER A 117 9.93 -9.27 15.03
CA SER A 117 10.71 -8.26 15.75
C SER A 117 12.06 -8.10 15.05
N SER A 118 12.68 -6.92 15.16
CA SER A 118 14.03 -6.67 14.64
C SER A 118 15.11 -7.54 15.32
N ALA A 119 14.79 -8.20 16.44
CA ALA A 119 15.69 -9.13 17.12
C ALA A 119 15.78 -10.52 16.45
N ASP A 120 14.86 -10.84 15.53
CA ASP A 120 14.77 -12.16 14.87
C ASP A 120 15.53 -12.22 13.53
N ALA A 121 16.34 -11.19 13.24
CA ALA A 121 17.23 -11.12 12.08
C ALA A 121 18.68 -11.42 12.51
N VAL A 122 18.93 -12.66 12.92
CA VAL A 122 20.26 -13.25 13.14
C VAL A 122 20.43 -14.45 12.24
#